data_AF-A0A3L9Z6U0-F1
#
_entry.id   AF-A0A3L9Z6U0-F1
#
_cell.length_a   1.000
_cell.length_b   1.000
_cell.length_c   1.000
_cell.angle_alpha   90.00
_cell.angle_beta   90.00
_cell.angle_gamma   90.00
#
_symmetry.space_group_name_H-M   'P 1'
#
loop_
_entity.id
_entity.type
_entity.pdbx_description
1 polymer ?
#
loop_
_entity_poly.entity_id
_entity_poly.type
_entity_poly.pdbx_seq_one_letter_code
_entity_poly.pdbx_strand_id
1 'polypeptide(L)'
;MIDIKVEGKIVNLYRDEEESPIYQIRISQLDHSRTENGKIISEWIDHLMSKTWMEDGTLYKLASLINELNPRNKIDWSESFFPVEKRQYLSHVKKTKQIVSGNKKESIDIDDIKESLTIGVEEQNESVNGEISKIVEINLQKYGLK
;
A
#
# COMPACT_ATOMS: atom_id res chain seq x y z
N MET A 1 4.51 3.74 14.99
CA MET A 1 3.83 4.74 14.14
C MET A 1 4.88 5.48 13.34
N ILE A 2 4.69 5.62 12.02
CA ILE A 2 5.59 6.41 11.19
C ILE A 2 5.12 7.86 11.10
N ASP A 3 6.03 8.79 11.39
CA ASP A 3 5.83 10.23 11.22
C ASP A 3 6.56 10.74 9.98
N ILE A 4 5.94 11.66 9.24
CA ILE A 4 6.49 12.23 8.00
C ILE A 4 6.75 13.71 8.24
N LYS A 5 8.01 14.13 8.11
CA LYS A 5 8.41 15.54 8.26
C LYS A 5 9.12 16.03 7.01
N VAL A 6 8.86 17.29 6.65
CA VAL A 6 9.59 17.96 5.57
C VAL A 6 10.66 18.86 6.20
N GLU A 7 11.92 18.55 5.93
CA GLU A 7 13.07 19.26 6.47
C GLU A 7 13.93 19.77 5.30
N GLY A 8 13.76 21.06 4.98
CA GLY A 8 14.41 21.69 3.83
C GLY A 8 13.95 21.09 2.51
N LYS A 9 14.82 20.33 1.83
CA LYS A 9 14.54 19.70 0.52
C LYS A 9 14.32 18.19 0.61
N ILE A 10 14.07 17.68 1.81
CA ILE A 10 13.96 16.24 2.08
C ILE A 10 12.66 15.98 2.84
N VAL A 11 11.96 14.92 2.45
CA VAL A 11 10.89 14.29 3.21
C VAL A 11 11.50 13.15 4.01
N ASN A 12 11.43 13.25 5.32
CA ASN A 12 11.97 12.30 6.29
C ASN A 12 10.85 11.47 6.90
N LEU A 13 11.05 10.15 6.96
CA LEU A 13 10.17 9.22 7.64
C LEU A 13 10.86 8.78 8.93
N TYR A 14 10.21 9.07 10.06
CA TYR A 14 10.69 8.70 11.40
C TYR A 14 9.83 7.56 11.94
N ARG A 15 10.46 6.62 12.63
CA ARG A 15 9.76 5.57 13.36
C ARG A 15 9.72 5.94 14.84
N ASP A 16 8.51 6.04 15.38
CA ASP A 16 8.30 6.35 16.79
C ASP A 16 9.06 7.62 17.22
N GLU A 17 9.92 7.56 18.23
CA GLU A 17 10.70 8.70 18.75
C GLU A 17 12.18 8.67 18.33
N GLU A 18 12.52 7.95 17.25
CA GLU A 18 13.91 7.91 16.77
C GLU A 18 14.43 9.31 16.35
N GLU A 19 15.66 9.64 16.76
CA GLU A 19 16.31 10.92 16.42
C GLU A 19 16.73 11.00 14.94
N SER A 20 16.85 9.85 14.27
CA SER A 20 17.26 9.77 12.87
C SER A 20 16.15 9.19 12.00
N PRO A 21 16.00 9.68 10.76
CA PRO A 21 15.00 9.14 9.85
C PRO A 21 15.37 7.73 9.39
N ILE A 22 14.39 6.83 9.37
CA ILE A 22 14.54 5.48 8.83
C ILE A 22 14.51 5.45 7.29
N TYR A 23 13.99 6.51 6.68
CA TYR A 23 13.97 6.68 5.23
C TYR A 23 13.90 8.16 4.86
N GLN A 24 14.51 8.51 3.72
CA GLN A 24 14.59 9.89 3.24
C GLN A 24 14.30 9.95 1.74
N ILE A 25 13.47 10.90 1.33
CA ILE A 25 13.13 11.15 -0.08
C ILE A 25 13.42 12.61 -0.39
N ARG A 26 14.20 12.88 -1.43
CA ARG A 26 14.39 14.27 -1.87
C ARG A 26 13.11 14.77 -2.50
N ILE A 27 12.72 16.03 -2.21
CA ILE A 27 11.52 16.64 -2.79
C ILE A 27 11.54 16.59 -4.33
N SER A 28 12.73 16.76 -4.93
CA SER A 28 12.91 16.69 -6.38
C SER A 28 12.69 15.30 -6.99
N GLN A 29 12.47 14.28 -6.16
CA GLN A 29 12.21 12.91 -6.59
C GLN A 29 10.78 12.46 -6.24
N LEU A 30 10.00 13.28 -5.52
CA LEU A 30 8.66 12.89 -5.04
C LEU A 30 7.67 12.54 -6.15
N ASP A 31 7.88 13.10 -7.35
CA ASP A 31 7.07 12.85 -8.54
C ASP A 31 7.57 11.66 -9.38
N HIS A 32 8.59 10.94 -8.90
CA HIS A 32 9.04 9.70 -9.53
C HIS A 32 7.86 8.74 -9.70
N SER A 33 7.60 8.45 -10.97
CA SER A 33 6.47 7.68 -11.41
C SER A 33 6.84 6.89 -12.66
N ARG A 34 6.13 5.79 -12.86
CA ARG A 34 6.26 4.95 -14.05
C ARG A 34 4.94 4.88 -14.79
N THR A 35 4.99 4.61 -16.08
CA THR A 35 3.79 4.34 -16.87
C THR A 35 3.54 2.83 -16.91
N GLU A 36 2.37 2.40 -16.47
CA GLU A 36 1.93 1.01 -16.45
C GLU A 36 0.50 0.94 -16.99
N ASN A 37 0.27 0.15 -18.04
CA ASN A 37 -1.04 0.06 -18.71
C ASN A 37 -1.65 1.42 -19.13
N GLY A 38 -0.79 2.39 -19.50
CA GLY A 38 -1.21 3.75 -19.87
C GLY A 38 -1.55 4.66 -18.70
N LYS A 39 -1.34 4.21 -17.46
CA LYS A 39 -1.55 4.95 -16.21
C LYS A 39 -0.21 5.34 -15.61
N ILE A 40 -0.13 6.52 -15.01
CA ILE A 40 1.09 6.98 -14.32
C ILE A 40 0.96 6.58 -12.85
N ILE A 41 1.85 5.73 -12.36
CA ILE A 41 1.81 5.15 -11.02
C ILE A 41 3.00 5.65 -10.21
N SER A 42 2.80 5.92 -8.92
CA SER A 42 3.88 6.35 -8.03
C SER A 42 4.86 5.21 -7.75
N GLU A 43 6.15 5.41 -8.06
CA GLU A 43 7.19 4.43 -7.71
C GLU A 43 7.43 4.36 -6.19
N TRP A 44 7.18 5.46 -5.46
CA TRP A 44 7.34 5.47 -4.01
C TRP A 44 6.33 4.58 -3.31
N ILE A 45 5.06 4.62 -3.74
CA ILE A 45 4.02 3.77 -3.14
C ILE A 45 4.36 2.29 -3.35
N ASP A 46 4.73 1.90 -4.58
CA ASP A 46 5.14 0.54 -4.91
C ASP A 46 6.41 0.10 -4.15
N HIS A 47 7.42 0.96 -4.06
CA HIS A 47 8.64 0.67 -3.32
C HIS A 47 8.37 0.49 -1.83
N LEU A 48 7.62 1.41 -1.23
CA LEU A 48 7.45 1.50 0.21
C LEU A 48 6.42 0.50 0.74
N MET A 49 5.41 0.12 -0.06
CA MET A 49 4.45 -0.89 0.37
C MET A 49 5.13 -2.23 0.70
N SER A 50 6.26 -2.56 0.04
CA SER A 50 7.02 -3.79 0.30
C SER A 50 7.76 -3.80 1.65
N LYS A 51 7.88 -2.66 2.34
CA LYS A 51 8.67 -2.55 3.59
C LYS A 51 7.85 -3.01 4.80
N THR A 52 8.44 -3.88 5.61
CA THR A 52 7.77 -4.46 6.81
C THR A 52 7.43 -3.46 7.89
N TRP A 53 8.12 -2.31 7.92
CA TRP A 53 7.90 -1.22 8.86
C TRP A 53 6.91 -0.17 8.35
N MET A 54 6.47 -0.27 7.09
CA MET A 54 5.56 0.70 6.50
C MET A 54 4.12 0.38 6.87
N GLU A 55 3.42 1.39 7.37
CA GLU A 55 1.98 1.32 7.69
C GLU A 55 1.19 1.88 6.50
N ASP A 56 0.06 1.25 6.18
CA ASP A 56 -0.71 1.62 4.98
C ASP A 56 -1.26 3.06 5.06
N GLY A 57 -1.71 3.48 6.24
CA GLY A 57 -2.12 4.88 6.48
C GLY A 57 -0.99 5.88 6.23
N THR A 58 0.26 5.48 6.44
CA THR A 58 1.44 6.32 6.17
C THR A 58 1.69 6.45 4.66
N LEU A 59 1.43 5.41 3.86
CA LEU A 59 1.50 5.51 2.40
C LEU A 59 0.52 6.56 1.88
N TYR A 60 -0.72 6.60 2.39
CA TYR A 60 -1.69 7.63 2.03
C TYR A 60 -1.28 9.03 2.48
N LYS A 61 -0.69 9.18 3.68
CA LYS A 61 -0.13 10.47 4.12
C LYS A 61 0.99 10.94 3.18
N LEU A 62 1.87 10.03 2.74
CA LEU A 62 2.92 10.35 1.79
C LEU A 62 2.34 10.78 0.43
N ALA A 63 1.33 10.06 -0.08
CA ALA A 63 0.66 10.43 -1.32
C ALA A 63 -0.01 11.81 -1.23
N SER A 64 -0.70 12.08 -0.11
CA SER A 64 -1.30 13.39 0.16
C SER A 64 -0.23 14.50 0.14
N LEU A 65 0.91 14.27 0.81
CA LEU A 65 2.04 15.20 0.79
C LEU A 65 2.62 15.40 -0.62
N ILE A 66 2.77 14.34 -1.42
CA ILE A 66 3.22 14.44 -2.82
C ILE A 66 2.23 15.30 -3.62
N ASN A 67 0.93 15.09 -3.42
CA ASN A 67 -0.11 15.84 -4.12
C ASN A 67 -0.15 17.31 -3.70
N GLU A 68 0.08 17.62 -2.42
CA GLU A 68 0.17 18.99 -1.92
C GLU A 68 1.42 19.71 -2.44
N LEU A 69 2.59 19.05 -2.42
CA LEU A 69 3.85 19.64 -2.88
C LEU A 69 3.96 19.70 -4.41
N ASN A 70 3.28 18.82 -5.12
CA ASN A 70 3.20 18.83 -6.57
C ASN A 70 1.77 18.54 -7.07
N PRO A 71 0.83 19.51 -7.00
CA PRO A 71 -0.57 19.31 -7.40
C PRO A 71 -0.78 19.02 -8.89
N ARG A 72 0.27 19.21 -9.71
CA ARG A 72 0.25 18.94 -11.15
C ARG A 72 0.81 17.56 -11.50
N ASN A 73 1.16 16.75 -10.49
CA ASN A 73 1.49 15.35 -10.72
C ASN A 73 0.32 14.69 -11.45
N LYS A 74 0.63 13.78 -12.37
CA LYS A 74 -0.37 13.05 -13.15
C LYS A 74 -0.60 11.64 -12.62
N ILE A 75 -0.24 11.41 -11.35
CA ILE A 75 -0.28 10.08 -10.75
C ILE A 75 -1.74 9.67 -10.61
N ASP A 76 -2.06 8.48 -11.11
CA ASP A 76 -3.31 7.82 -10.84
C ASP A 76 -3.20 7.14 -9.47
N TRP A 77 -3.68 7.83 -8.44
CA TRP A 77 -3.66 7.31 -7.08
C TRP A 77 -4.56 6.09 -6.90
N SER A 78 -5.60 5.92 -7.73
CA SER A 78 -6.45 4.72 -7.65
C SER A 78 -5.67 3.48 -8.05
N GLU A 79 -4.95 3.56 -9.18
CA GLU A 79 -4.09 2.48 -9.65
C GLU A 79 -2.88 2.26 -8.74
N SER A 80 -2.31 3.33 -8.17
CA SER A 80 -1.17 3.23 -7.26
C SER A 80 -1.50 2.52 -5.94
N PHE A 81 -2.73 2.69 -5.42
CA PHE A 81 -3.15 2.10 -4.15
C PHE A 81 -3.92 0.78 -4.28
N PHE A 82 -4.44 0.45 -5.46
CA PHE A 82 -5.09 -0.84 -5.70
C PHE A 82 -4.25 -2.05 -5.24
N PRO A 83 -2.96 -2.19 -5.60
CA PRO A 83 -2.16 -3.33 -5.12
C PRO A 83 -1.92 -3.31 -3.61
N VAL A 84 -1.86 -2.12 -2.99
CA VAL A 84 -1.71 -1.95 -1.53
C VAL A 84 -2.92 -2.55 -0.80
N GLU A 85 -4.12 -2.11 -1.18
CA GLU A 85 -5.36 -2.55 -0.58
C GLU A 85 -5.68 -4.01 -0.91
N LYS A 86 -5.40 -4.45 -2.14
CA LYS A 86 -5.56 -5.86 -2.54
C LYS A 86 -4.73 -6.79 -1.67
N ARG A 87 -3.45 -6.45 -1.43
CA ARG A 87 -2.58 -7.25 -0.58
C ARG A 87 -3.09 -7.34 0.86
N GLN A 88 -3.59 -6.23 1.41
CA GLN A 88 -4.19 -6.23 2.74
C GLN A 88 -5.43 -7.12 2.79
N TYR A 89 -6.34 -6.95 1.84
CA TYR A 89 -7.56 -7.73 1.76
C TYR A 89 -7.26 -9.23 1.76
N LEU A 90 -6.36 -9.68 0.88
CA LEU A 90 -5.97 -11.09 0.80
C LEU A 90 -5.28 -11.59 2.09
N SER A 91 -4.46 -10.75 2.72
CA SER A 91 -3.85 -11.05 4.03
C SER A 91 -4.91 -11.23 5.13
N HIS A 92 -5.95 -10.38 5.14
CA HIS A 92 -7.08 -10.50 6.07
C HIS A 92 -7.90 -11.76 5.82
N VAL A 93 -8.21 -12.07 4.55
CA VAL A 93 -8.92 -13.29 4.19
C VAL A 93 -8.13 -14.53 4.65
N LYS A 94 -6.82 -14.55 4.40
CA LYS A 94 -5.92 -15.63 4.84
C LYS A 94 -5.96 -15.81 6.37
N LYS A 95 -5.74 -14.74 7.13
CA LYS A 95 -5.78 -14.78 8.61
C LYS A 95 -7.14 -15.24 9.13
N THR A 96 -8.24 -14.76 8.54
CA THR A 96 -9.59 -15.13 8.96
C THR A 96 -9.85 -16.62 8.71
N LYS A 97 -9.45 -17.15 7.55
CA LYS A 97 -9.55 -18.59 7.25
C LYS A 97 -8.72 -19.44 8.23
N GLN A 98 -7.51 -18.99 8.59
CA GLN A 98 -6.66 -19.68 9.57
C GLN A 98 -7.26 -19.69 10.99
N ILE A 99 -7.91 -18.61 11.40
CA ILE A 99 -8.61 -18.55 12.70
C ILE A 99 -9.80 -19.52 12.70
N VAL A 100 -10.60 -19.52 11.62
CA VAL A 100 -11.76 -20.40 11.48
C VAL A 100 -11.35 -21.88 11.40
N SER A 101 -10.21 -22.20 10.79
CA SER A 101 -9.71 -23.57 10.67
C SER A 101 -8.98 -24.08 11.92
N GLY A 102 -8.77 -23.25 12.95
CA GLY A 102 -8.25 -23.66 14.26
C GLY A 102 -6.81 -24.21 14.26
N ASN A 103 -6.10 -24.16 13.14
CA ASN A 103 -4.83 -24.88 12.96
C ASN A 103 -3.61 -23.95 13.03
N LYS A 104 -2.88 -23.99 14.15
CA LYS A 104 -1.43 -23.72 14.16
C LYS A 104 -0.73 -24.99 13.68
N LYS A 105 -0.25 -25.04 12.42
CA LYS A 105 0.53 -26.17 11.90
C LYS A 105 1.96 -25.73 11.57
N GLU A 106 2.93 -26.55 11.97
CA GLU A 106 4.39 -26.37 11.80
C GLU A 106 4.95 -27.04 10.52
N SER A 107 4.10 -27.58 9.63
CA SER A 107 4.52 -28.29 8.41
C SER A 107 3.71 -27.85 7.19
N ILE A 108 4.37 -27.69 6.04
CA ILE A 108 3.75 -27.37 4.75
C ILE A 108 2.86 -28.55 4.33
N ASP A 109 1.53 -28.38 4.42
CA ASP A 109 0.52 -29.42 4.20
C ASP A 109 -0.24 -29.16 2.88
N ILE A 110 -0.97 -30.16 2.36
CA ILE A 110 -1.79 -30.04 1.14
C ILE A 110 -2.85 -28.93 1.27
N ASP A 111 -3.23 -28.60 2.50
CA ASP A 111 -4.12 -27.50 2.83
C ASP A 111 -3.49 -26.12 2.52
N ASP A 112 -2.17 -25.95 2.64
CA ASP A 112 -1.46 -24.71 2.29
C ASP A 112 -1.42 -24.49 0.77
N ILE A 113 -1.38 -25.59 0.00
CA ILE A 113 -1.47 -25.56 -1.46
C ILE A 113 -2.88 -25.17 -1.90
N LYS A 114 -3.92 -25.73 -1.25
CA LYS A 114 -5.32 -25.34 -1.50
C LYS A 114 -5.60 -23.90 -1.08
N GLU A 115 -5.03 -23.45 0.04
CA GLU A 115 -5.14 -22.07 0.49
C GLU A 115 -4.51 -21.12 -0.53
N SER A 116 -3.33 -21.44 -1.02
CA SER A 116 -2.63 -20.67 -2.07
C SER A 116 -3.41 -20.66 -3.40
N LEU A 117 -4.03 -21.79 -3.78
CA LEU A 117 -4.94 -21.86 -4.94
C LEU A 117 -6.19 -21.00 -4.75
N THR A 118 -6.77 -21.00 -3.56
CA THR A 118 -7.97 -20.22 -3.24
C THR A 118 -7.67 -18.72 -3.25
N ILE A 119 -6.51 -18.32 -2.72
CA ILE A 119 -6.01 -16.93 -2.79
C ILE A 119 -5.78 -16.53 -4.24
N GLY A 120 -5.20 -17.41 -5.07
CA GLY A 120 -5.02 -17.15 -6.51
C GLY A 120 -6.35 -17.01 -7.27
N VAL A 121 -7.40 -17.73 -6.86
CA VAL A 121 -8.76 -17.57 -7.40
C VAL A 121 -9.39 -16.25 -6.92
N GLU A 122 -9.20 -15.88 -5.65
CA GLU A 122 -9.68 -14.61 -5.09
C GLU A 122 -8.96 -13.40 -5.70
N GLU A 123 -7.68 -13.52 -6.04
CA GLU A 123 -6.91 -12.51 -6.78
C GLU A 123 -7.49 -12.20 -8.16
N GLN A 124 -8.15 -13.17 -8.79
CA GLN A 124 -8.74 -13.01 -10.12
C GLN A 124 -10.26 -12.75 -10.08
N ASN A 125 -10.86 -12.71 -8.88
CA ASN A 125 -12.30 -12.54 -8.74
C ASN A 125 -12.70 -11.07 -8.94
N GLU A 126 -13.49 -10.80 -9.99
CA GLU A 126 -13.98 -9.46 -10.32
C GLU A 126 -14.78 -8.81 -9.18
N SER A 127 -15.56 -9.59 -8.42
CA SER A 127 -16.30 -9.08 -7.27
C SER A 127 -15.37 -8.60 -6.16
N VAL A 128 -14.26 -9.33 -5.93
CA VAL A 128 -13.24 -8.96 -4.93
C VAL A 128 -12.51 -7.69 -5.37
N ASN A 129 -12.09 -7.64 -6.64
CA ASN A 129 -11.47 -6.43 -7.20
C ASN A 129 -12.42 -5.22 -7.11
N GLY A 130 -13.72 -5.41 -7.33
CA GLY A 130 -14.73 -4.35 -7.16
C GLY A 130 -14.80 -3.81 -5.72
N GLU A 131 -14.78 -4.67 -4.72
CA GLU A 131 -14.75 -4.24 -3.31
C GLU A 131 -13.44 -3.54 -2.93
N ILE A 132 -12.30 -4.04 -3.42
CA ILE A 132 -11.00 -3.39 -3.21
C ILE A 132 -11.00 -1.99 -3.83
N SER A 133 -11.53 -1.82 -5.04
CA SER A 133 -11.66 -0.50 -5.67
C SER A 133 -12.48 0.47 -4.82
N LYS A 134 -13.58 0.01 -4.20
CA LYS A 134 -14.37 0.84 -3.27
C LYS A 134 -13.56 1.26 -2.04
N ILE A 135 -12.78 0.35 -1.46
CA ILE A 135 -11.89 0.65 -0.32
C ILE A 135 -10.87 1.72 -0.71
N VAL A 136 -10.24 1.57 -1.88
CA VAL A 136 -9.31 2.56 -2.44
C VAL A 136 -10.01 3.91 -2.56
N GLU A 137 -11.20 3.97 -3.17
CA GLU A 137 -11.93 5.23 -3.33
C GLU A 137 -12.25 5.93 -2.01
N ILE A 138 -12.72 5.18 -1.01
CA ILE A 138 -13.01 5.70 0.33
C ILE A 138 -11.75 6.28 0.96
N ASN A 139 -10.62 5.56 0.88
CA ASN A 139 -9.36 6.02 1.45
C ASN A 139 -8.82 7.24 0.69
N LEU A 140 -8.89 7.27 -0.64
CA LEU A 140 -8.46 8.44 -1.43
C LEU A 140 -9.24 9.70 -1.04
N GLN A 141 -10.56 9.61 -0.88
CA GLN A 141 -11.38 10.73 -0.40
C GLN A 141 -10.97 11.18 1.01
N LYS A 142 -10.76 10.22 1.92
CA LYS A 142 -10.35 10.50 3.30
C LYS A 142 -9.03 11.29 3.39
N TYR A 143 -8.11 11.08 2.45
CA TYR A 143 -6.79 11.74 2.42
C TYR A 143 -6.68 12.89 1.39
N GLY A 144 -7.80 13.33 0.79
CA GLY A 144 -7.84 14.47 -0.12
C GLY A 144 -7.15 14.22 -1.48
N LEU A 145 -7.11 12.97 -1.93
CA LEU A 145 -6.50 12.55 -3.19
C LEU A 145 -7.51 12.40 -4.34
N LYS A 146 -8.80 12.60 -4.06
CA LYS A 146 -9.92 12.55 -5.01
C LYS A 146 -11.04 13.48 -4.59
#